data_AF-A0A8J2KJX1-F1
#
_entry.id   AF-A0A8J2KJX1-F1
#
_cell.length_a   1.000
_cell.length_b   1.000
_cell.length_c   1.000
_cell.angle_alpha   90.00
_cell.angle_beta   90.00
_cell.angle_gamma   90.00
#
_symmetry.space_group_name_H-M   'P 1'
#
loop_
_entity.id
_entity.type
_entity.pdbx_description
1 polymer ?
#
loop_
_entity_poly.entity_id
_entity_poly.type
_entity_poly.pdbx_seq_one_letter_code
_entity_poly.pdbx_strand_id
1 'polypeptide(L)'
;DRATQCLASVLLEVDFLQKKQSTNEVYDTEEMAMEFRSQFAGQAFHLGMPLAFNFHDKKLLSLTVKELEIADMNPLKIGGEVKVSKSDLGMLLPDTNITFQKGDGSGVNLRGKNVGRPPTQSIINPTWDFQKMGIGGLDKEFNAIFRRAFASRVFPPEVVEQLGCKHVKGILLYGPPGTGKTLMARQIGKMLNSREPKIVNGPEILDKYVGQSEANIRLLFAEAEEEEKR
;
A
#
# COMPACT_ATOMS: atom_id res chain seq x y z
N ASP A 1 16.80 32.88 15.52
CA ASP A 1 17.15 32.59 14.13
C ASP A 1 16.37 31.42 13.57
N ARG A 2 15.29 31.69 12.83
CA ARG A 2 14.62 30.69 12.00
C ARG A 2 15.52 30.47 10.78
N ALA A 3 16.56 29.65 10.92
CA ALA A 3 17.34 29.18 9.80
C ALA A 3 16.36 28.66 8.73
N THR A 4 16.52 29.12 7.50
CA THR A 4 15.67 28.76 6.37
C THR A 4 15.63 27.24 6.26
N GLN A 5 14.54 26.65 6.73
CA GLN A 5 14.36 25.21 6.78
C GLN A 5 14.06 24.72 5.36
N CYS A 6 15.09 24.17 4.70
CA CYS A 6 14.99 23.68 3.34
C CYS A 6 14.41 22.27 3.30
N LEU A 7 13.42 22.05 2.45
CA LEU A 7 12.77 20.75 2.32
C LEU A 7 13.67 19.76 1.59
N ALA A 8 13.91 18.62 2.22
CA ALA A 8 14.55 17.46 1.62
C ALA A 8 13.54 16.58 0.89
N SER A 9 12.37 16.36 1.52
CA SER A 9 11.29 15.55 0.96
C SER A 9 9.93 16.13 1.34
N VAL A 10 8.95 16.00 0.44
CA VAL A 10 7.56 16.44 0.63
C VAL A 10 6.60 15.36 0.16
N LEU A 11 5.64 15.00 1.01
CA LEU A 11 4.53 14.11 0.68
C LEU A 11 3.27 14.93 0.42
N LEU A 12 2.73 14.82 -0.80
CA LEU A 12 1.54 15.51 -1.25
C LEU A 12 0.40 14.50 -1.46
N GLU A 13 -0.72 14.70 -0.79
CA GLU A 13 -1.96 13.98 -1.07
C GLU A 13 -2.64 14.59 -2.31
N VAL A 14 -2.95 13.77 -3.31
CA VAL A 14 -3.57 14.16 -4.57
C VAL A 14 -5.05 13.78 -4.56
N ASP A 15 -5.93 14.75 -4.84
CA ASP A 15 -7.34 14.53 -5.15
C ASP A 15 -7.77 15.39 -6.35
N PHE A 16 -8.92 15.09 -6.97
CA PHE A 16 -9.51 15.99 -7.96
C PHE A 16 -10.12 17.20 -7.26
N LEU A 17 -9.78 18.42 -7.70
CA LEU A 17 -10.38 19.64 -7.13
C LEU A 17 -11.90 19.65 -7.32
N GLN A 18 -12.38 19.13 -8.45
CA GLN A 18 -13.80 18.94 -8.74
C GLN A 18 -14.17 17.46 -8.70
N LYS A 19 -14.64 16.97 -7.55
CA LYS A 19 -15.01 15.56 -7.33
C LYS A 19 -16.06 15.00 -8.30
N LYS A 20 -16.84 15.86 -8.97
CA LYS A 20 -17.83 15.46 -9.98
C LYS A 20 -17.23 15.06 -11.34
N GLN A 21 -15.94 15.28 -11.55
CA GLN A 21 -15.25 15.04 -12.83
C GLN A 21 -14.10 14.04 -12.64
N SER A 22 -14.39 12.85 -12.11
CA SER A 22 -13.42 11.77 -12.11
C SER A 22 -13.08 11.39 -13.55
N THR A 23 -11.79 11.35 -13.86
CA THR A 23 -11.28 10.87 -15.15
C THR A 23 -10.42 9.64 -14.88
N ASN A 24 -10.43 8.67 -15.79
CA ASN A 24 -9.57 7.48 -15.73
C ASN A 24 -8.16 7.75 -16.28
N GLU A 25 -7.79 9.01 -16.49
CA GLU A 25 -6.49 9.37 -17.02
C GLU A 25 -5.37 9.01 -16.05
N VAL A 26 -4.28 8.50 -16.60
CA VAL A 26 -3.08 8.16 -15.84
C VAL A 26 -2.23 9.42 -15.70
N TYR A 27 -1.77 9.67 -14.48
CA TYR A 27 -0.90 10.77 -14.11
C TYR A 27 0.49 10.24 -13.80
N ASP A 28 1.49 10.65 -14.57
CA ASP A 28 2.88 10.24 -14.37
C ASP A 28 3.52 11.10 -13.26
N THR A 29 3.85 10.45 -12.15
CA THR A 29 4.41 11.10 -10.95
C THR A 29 5.82 11.64 -11.13
N GLU A 30 6.59 11.16 -12.12
CA GLU A 30 7.92 11.70 -12.40
C GLU A 30 7.79 13.04 -13.14
N GLU A 31 6.94 13.10 -14.16
CA GLU A 31 6.62 14.33 -14.89
C GLU A 31 5.93 15.37 -13.98
N MET A 32 4.95 14.93 -13.18
CA MET A 32 4.29 15.80 -12.20
C MET A 32 5.29 16.40 -11.20
N ALA A 33 6.26 15.61 -10.71
CA ALA A 33 7.27 16.12 -9.79
C ALA A 33 8.15 17.18 -10.45
N MET A 34 8.55 16.97 -11.71
CA MET A 34 9.34 17.95 -12.46
C MET A 34 8.57 19.25 -12.67
N GLU A 35 7.30 19.17 -13.08
CA GLU A 35 6.46 20.36 -13.29
C GLU A 35 6.17 21.08 -11.97
N PHE A 36 5.90 20.34 -10.90
CA PHE A 36 5.70 20.91 -9.56
C PHE A 36 6.95 21.67 -9.08
N ARG A 37 8.15 21.09 -9.23
CA ARG A 37 9.41 21.80 -8.90
C ARG A 37 9.55 23.07 -9.73
N SER A 38 9.28 22.99 -11.03
CA SER A 38 9.39 24.15 -11.91
C SER A 38 8.43 25.28 -11.56
N GLN A 39 7.21 24.95 -11.10
CA GLN A 39 6.18 25.95 -10.77
C GLN A 39 6.33 26.52 -9.36
N PHE A 40 6.77 25.71 -8.39
CA PHE A 40 6.71 26.04 -6.96
C PHE A 40 8.08 26.19 -6.28
N ALA A 41 9.20 26.05 -7.00
CA ALA A 41 10.53 26.26 -6.42
C ALA A 41 10.67 27.64 -5.76
N GLY A 42 11.25 27.66 -4.57
CA GLY A 42 11.43 28.88 -3.76
C GLY A 42 10.20 29.29 -2.95
N GLN A 43 9.08 28.57 -3.04
CA GLN A 43 7.91 28.83 -2.21
C GLN A 43 7.99 28.09 -0.86
N ALA A 44 7.39 28.69 0.16
CA ALA A 44 7.26 28.07 1.48
C ALA A 44 5.97 27.25 1.56
N PHE A 45 6.06 26.04 2.09
CA PHE A 45 4.95 25.13 2.31
C PHE A 45 4.75 24.86 3.79
N HIS A 46 3.49 24.75 4.19
CA HIS A 46 3.06 24.38 5.54
C HIS A 46 2.28 23.06 5.51
N LEU A 47 2.37 22.29 6.58
CA LEU A 47 1.62 21.04 6.75
C LEU A 47 0.10 21.28 6.61
N GLY A 48 -0.58 20.43 5.83
CA GLY A 48 -2.02 20.53 5.59
C GLY A 48 -2.45 21.65 4.64
N MET A 49 -1.51 22.41 4.07
CA MET A 49 -1.85 23.45 3.09
C MET A 49 -2.41 22.80 1.81
N PRO A 50 -3.63 23.17 1.38
CA PRO A 50 -4.15 22.78 0.09
C PRO A 50 -3.61 23.72 -1.00
N LEU A 51 -3.34 23.18 -2.17
CA LEU A 51 -2.87 23.92 -3.33
C LEU A 51 -3.48 23.33 -4.60
N ALA A 52 -3.76 24.18 -5.57
CA ALA A 52 -4.26 23.77 -6.87
C ALA A 52 -3.07 23.50 -7.80
N PHE A 53 -3.10 22.36 -8.49
CA PHE A 53 -2.06 21.97 -9.44
C PHE A 53 -2.68 21.62 -10.78
N ASN A 54 -2.14 22.22 -11.85
CA ASN A 54 -2.52 21.91 -13.21
C ASN A 54 -1.37 21.17 -13.88
N PHE A 55 -1.67 20.03 -14.52
CA PHE A 55 -0.68 19.15 -15.14
C PHE A 55 -1.08 18.88 -16.60
N HIS A 56 -0.27 19.32 -17.56
CA HIS A 56 -0.45 19.10 -19.01
C HIS A 56 -1.92 19.24 -19.51
N ASP A 57 -2.59 20.34 -19.16
CA ASP A 57 -3.99 20.64 -19.51
C ASP A 57 -5.05 19.62 -19.05
N LYS A 58 -4.66 18.68 -18.18
CA LYS A 58 -5.58 17.73 -17.55
C LYS A 58 -6.45 18.43 -16.50
N LYS A 59 -7.35 17.65 -15.90
CA LYS A 59 -8.19 18.14 -14.79
C LYS A 59 -7.34 18.66 -13.64
N LEU A 60 -7.80 19.79 -13.08
CA LEU A 60 -7.15 20.43 -11.93
C LEU A 60 -7.14 19.48 -10.73
N LEU A 61 -5.97 19.31 -10.16
CA LEU A 61 -5.74 18.53 -8.96
C LEU A 61 -5.70 19.45 -7.74
N SER A 62 -6.22 18.96 -6.62
CA SER A 62 -6.04 19.54 -5.30
C SER A 62 -4.95 18.73 -4.62
N LEU A 63 -3.80 19.35 -4.37
CA LEU A 63 -2.72 18.74 -3.60
C LEU A 63 -2.78 19.24 -2.16
N THR A 64 -2.63 18.36 -1.18
CA THR A 64 -2.58 18.72 0.23
C THR A 64 -1.26 18.23 0.82
N VAL A 65 -0.51 19.11 1.47
CA VAL A 65 0.75 18.75 2.12
C VAL A 65 0.48 17.81 3.30
N LYS A 66 0.94 16.56 3.26
CA LYS A 66 0.76 15.58 4.35
C LYS A 66 1.95 15.50 5.28
N GLU A 67 3.16 15.49 4.71
CA GLU A 67 4.40 15.40 5.46
C GLU A 67 5.46 16.29 4.82
N LEU A 68 6.24 16.96 5.67
CA LEU A 68 7.39 17.76 5.29
C LEU A 68 8.62 17.24 6.04
N GLU A 69 9.69 17.00 5.31
CA GLU A 69 10.97 16.56 5.83
C GLU A 69 12.03 17.59 5.45
N ILE A 70 12.76 18.10 6.44
CA ILE A 70 13.85 19.05 6.28
C ILE A 70 15.17 18.29 6.38
N ALA A 71 16.13 18.65 5.54
CA ALA A 71 17.52 18.30 5.75
C ALA A 71 18.21 19.37 6.59
N ASP A 72 18.72 19.00 7.77
CA ASP A 72 19.70 19.83 8.45
C ASP A 72 20.99 19.84 7.61
N MET A 73 21.35 20.98 7.05
CA MET A 73 22.58 21.14 6.27
C MET A 73 23.83 21.40 7.14
N ASN A 74 23.67 21.55 8.46
CA ASN A 74 24.79 21.74 9.39
C ASN A 74 25.82 20.58 9.42
N PRO A 75 25.43 19.29 9.36
CA PRO A 75 26.36 18.16 9.36
C PRO A 75 27.23 18.04 8.09
N LEU A 76 26.76 18.57 6.95
CA LEU A 76 27.50 18.51 5.67
C LEU A 76 28.82 19.28 5.72
N LYS A 77 28.93 20.32 6.55
CA LYS A 77 30.19 21.05 6.77
C LYS A 77 31.24 20.25 7.56
N ILE A 78 30.82 19.18 8.22
CA ILE A 78 31.65 18.36 9.13
C ILE A 78 31.84 16.93 8.56
N GLY A 79 31.28 16.63 7.38
CA GLY A 79 31.36 15.28 6.79
C GLY A 79 30.47 14.25 7.51
N GLY A 80 29.46 14.71 8.25
CA GLY A 80 28.49 13.84 8.93
C GLY A 80 27.29 13.50 8.06
N GLU A 81 26.58 12.43 8.42
CA GLU A 81 25.31 12.05 7.79
C GLU A 81 24.25 13.15 7.96
N VAL A 82 23.51 13.43 6.88
CA VAL A 82 22.38 14.35 6.89
C VAL A 82 21.24 13.70 7.67
N LYS A 83 20.92 14.27 8.84
CA LYS A 83 19.71 13.89 9.57
C LYS A 83 18.51 14.59 8.95
N VAL A 84 17.50 13.80 8.64
CA VAL A 84 16.21 14.28 8.15
C VAL A 84 15.26 14.40 9.34
N SER A 85 14.65 15.56 9.51
CA SER A 85 13.69 15.84 10.59
C SER A 85 12.34 16.26 10.01
N LYS A 86 11.24 15.80 10.62
CA LYS A 86 9.89 16.27 10.27
C LYS A 86 9.67 17.70 10.73
N SER A 87 8.92 18.47 9.94
CA SER A 87 8.54 19.84 10.31
C SER A 87 7.14 20.21 9.83
N ASP A 88 6.65 21.33 10.37
CA ASP A 88 5.37 21.91 9.94
C ASP A 88 5.53 22.93 8.81
N LEU A 89 6.76 23.43 8.59
CA LEU A 89 7.07 24.48 7.61
C LEU A 89 8.41 24.18 6.94
N GLY A 90 8.52 24.47 5.65
CA GLY A 90 9.80 24.49 4.95
C GLY A 90 9.72 25.16 3.58
N MET A 91 10.87 25.45 3.00
CA MET A 91 11.00 26.04 1.67
C MET A 91 11.32 24.96 0.63
N LEU A 92 10.57 24.93 -0.47
CA LEU A 92 10.79 23.99 -1.56
C LEU A 92 12.02 24.40 -2.36
N LEU A 93 12.97 23.49 -2.50
CA LEU A 93 14.14 23.64 -3.35
C LEU A 93 13.94 22.91 -4.69
N PRO A 94 14.70 23.28 -5.74
CA PRO A 94 14.65 22.59 -7.03
C PRO A 94 15.02 21.09 -6.96
N ASP A 95 15.75 20.68 -5.93
CA ASP A 95 16.19 19.30 -5.69
C ASP A 95 15.36 18.54 -4.64
N THR A 96 14.35 19.18 -4.03
CA THR A 96 13.49 18.53 -3.02
C THR A 96 12.77 17.32 -3.61
N ASN A 97 12.87 16.16 -2.97
CA ASN A 97 12.14 14.95 -3.36
C ASN A 97 10.64 15.14 -3.15
N ILE A 98 9.84 14.88 -4.18
CA ILE A 98 8.38 15.03 -4.11
C ILE A 98 7.77 13.65 -4.30
N THR A 99 6.87 13.32 -3.39
CA THR A 99 6.17 12.06 -3.37
C THR A 99 4.67 12.32 -3.33
N PHE A 100 3.88 11.61 -4.12
CA PHE A 100 2.45 11.82 -4.31
C PHE A 100 1.64 10.64 -3.81
N GLN A 101 0.82 10.84 -2.78
CA GLN A 101 -0.11 9.83 -2.29
C GLN A 101 -1.51 10.12 -2.81
N LYS A 102 -2.28 9.09 -3.18
CA LYS A 102 -3.69 9.24 -3.54
C LYS A 102 -4.53 9.54 -2.29
N GLY A 103 -5.44 10.50 -2.36
CA GLY A 103 -6.37 10.80 -1.26
C GLY A 103 -7.41 9.71 -1.04
N ASP A 104 -7.90 9.60 0.19
CA ASP A 104 -8.88 8.58 0.60
C ASP A 104 -10.18 8.71 -0.22
N GLY A 105 -10.48 7.68 -1.02
CA GLY A 105 -11.66 7.65 -1.90
C GLY A 105 -11.53 8.47 -3.19
N SER A 106 -10.33 8.97 -3.52
CA SER A 106 -10.09 9.64 -4.80
C SER A 106 -10.17 8.66 -5.97
N GLY A 107 -10.46 9.16 -7.18
CA GLY A 107 -10.43 8.38 -8.43
C GLY A 107 -9.13 8.54 -9.23
N VAL A 108 -8.13 9.25 -8.69
CA VAL A 108 -6.90 9.57 -9.41
C VAL A 108 -6.03 8.32 -9.61
N ASN A 109 -5.59 8.09 -10.84
CA ASN A 109 -4.67 7.01 -11.20
C ASN A 109 -3.23 7.54 -11.32
N LEU A 110 -2.44 7.39 -10.26
CA LEU A 110 -1.02 7.76 -10.24
C LEU A 110 -0.15 6.60 -10.76
N ARG A 111 0.86 6.91 -11.56
CA ARG A 111 1.86 5.95 -12.06
C ARG A 111 3.27 6.48 -11.85
N GLY A 112 4.22 5.61 -11.54
CA GLY A 112 5.64 5.95 -11.47
C GLY A 112 6.25 5.70 -10.09
N LYS A 113 7.50 6.12 -9.92
CA LYS A 113 8.30 5.81 -8.72
C LYS A 113 8.06 6.77 -7.55
N ASN A 114 7.52 7.96 -7.83
CA ASN A 114 7.25 8.99 -6.82
C ASN A 114 5.85 8.84 -6.20
N VAL A 115 5.26 7.64 -6.22
CA VAL A 115 3.98 7.38 -5.56
C VAL A 115 4.24 7.15 -4.07
N GLY A 116 3.65 8.01 -3.24
CA GLY A 116 3.70 7.96 -1.80
C GLY A 116 3.02 6.68 -1.35
N ARG A 117 3.79 5.81 -0.69
CA ARG A 117 3.24 4.57 -0.18
C ARG A 117 2.09 4.92 0.75
N PRO A 118 0.84 4.46 0.52
CA PRO A 118 -0.03 4.24 1.65
C PRO A 118 0.75 3.33 2.61
N PRO A 119 0.61 3.47 3.93
CA PRO A 119 1.26 2.57 4.86
C PRO A 119 0.79 1.16 4.52
N THR A 120 1.57 0.44 3.71
CA THR A 120 1.42 -0.99 3.53
C THR A 120 1.81 -1.51 4.89
N GLN A 121 0.82 -1.65 5.78
CA GLN A 121 0.97 -2.55 6.89
C GLN A 121 1.39 -3.85 6.23
N SER A 122 2.67 -4.19 6.38
CA SER A 122 3.16 -5.51 6.03
C SER A 122 2.28 -6.44 6.84
N ILE A 123 1.25 -6.98 6.19
CA ILE A 123 0.27 -7.91 6.79
C ILE A 123 1.03 -9.07 7.46
N ILE A 124 2.27 -9.27 7.04
CA ILE A 124 3.16 -10.32 7.47
C ILE A 124 4.43 -9.71 8.08
N ASN A 125 4.57 -9.83 9.40
CA ASN A 125 5.84 -9.62 10.07
C ASN A 125 6.77 -10.81 9.77
N PRO A 126 8.03 -10.60 9.31
CA PRO A 126 8.95 -11.69 9.00
C PRO A 126 9.44 -12.46 10.25
N THR A 127 9.20 -11.95 11.45
CA THR A 127 9.62 -12.54 12.73
C THR A 127 8.49 -13.35 13.37
N TRP A 128 7.99 -14.35 12.67
CA TRP A 128 6.98 -15.26 13.22
C TRP A 128 7.62 -16.45 13.92
N ASP A 129 7.12 -16.75 15.12
CA ASP A 129 7.59 -17.85 15.94
C ASP A 129 6.52 -18.97 15.95
N PHE A 130 6.78 -20.02 15.18
CA PHE A 130 5.84 -21.11 14.91
C PHE A 130 5.49 -21.91 16.17
N GLN A 131 6.39 -21.96 17.16
CA GLN A 131 6.15 -22.65 18.42
C GLN A 131 5.07 -21.96 19.26
N LYS A 132 5.02 -20.61 19.22
CA LYS A 132 3.98 -19.83 19.92
C LYS A 132 2.58 -20.06 19.38
N MET A 133 2.47 -20.64 18.18
CA MET A 133 1.19 -20.85 17.50
C MET A 133 0.61 -22.25 17.69
N GLY A 134 1.27 -23.08 18.50
CA GLY A 134 0.79 -24.41 18.86
C GLY A 134 0.87 -25.42 17.72
N ILE A 135 1.67 -25.15 16.68
CA ILE A 135 1.96 -26.09 15.61
C ILE A 135 3.30 -26.74 15.95
N GLY A 136 3.26 -27.99 16.42
CA GLY A 136 4.46 -28.77 16.71
C GLY A 136 4.85 -29.68 15.54
N GLY A 137 6.12 -29.67 15.14
CA GLY A 137 6.70 -30.69 14.26
C GLY A 137 6.36 -30.59 12.77
N LEU A 138 5.65 -29.54 12.34
CA LEU A 138 5.32 -29.26 10.93
C LEU A 138 6.01 -27.99 10.40
N ASP A 139 7.11 -27.57 11.03
CA ASP A 139 7.78 -26.31 10.71
C ASP A 139 8.31 -26.28 9.27
N LYS A 140 8.77 -27.41 8.75
CA LYS A 140 9.31 -27.49 7.38
C LYS A 140 8.21 -27.30 6.34
N GLU A 141 7.11 -28.02 6.50
CA GLU A 141 5.94 -27.97 5.63
C GLU A 141 5.29 -26.58 5.70
N PHE A 142 5.17 -26.02 6.91
CA PHE A 142 4.64 -24.68 7.12
C PHE A 142 5.50 -23.63 6.45
N ASN A 143 6.83 -23.66 6.65
CA ASN A 143 7.75 -22.74 5.99
C ASN A 143 7.71 -22.85 4.46
N ALA A 144 7.57 -24.06 3.93
CA ALA A 144 7.45 -24.29 2.50
C ALA A 144 6.15 -23.67 1.93
N ILE A 145 5.02 -23.85 2.61
CA ILE A 145 3.76 -23.19 2.25
C ILE A 145 3.91 -21.68 2.34
N PHE A 146 4.51 -21.20 3.42
CA PHE A 146 4.67 -19.78 3.67
C PHE A 146 5.48 -19.09 2.56
N ARG A 147 6.66 -19.64 2.26
CA ARG A 147 7.54 -19.14 1.19
C ARG A 147 6.90 -19.22 -0.19
N ARG A 148 6.09 -20.24 -0.48
CA ARG A 148 5.47 -20.41 -1.81
C ARG A 148 4.21 -19.55 -1.99
N ALA A 149 3.36 -19.47 -0.98
CA ALA A 149 2.06 -18.83 -1.09
C ALA A 149 2.07 -17.36 -0.69
N PHE A 150 2.93 -16.97 0.25
CA PHE A 150 2.90 -15.64 0.86
C PHE A 150 4.12 -14.77 0.56
N ALA A 151 5.22 -15.31 0.02
CA ALA A 151 6.40 -14.50 -0.31
C ALA A 151 6.07 -13.28 -1.19
N SER A 152 5.21 -13.46 -2.19
CA SER A 152 4.75 -12.35 -3.05
C SER A 152 3.98 -11.25 -2.32
N ARG A 153 3.49 -11.50 -1.10
CA ARG A 153 2.82 -10.52 -0.23
C ARG A 153 3.75 -9.95 0.85
N VAL A 154 4.94 -10.55 1.03
CA VAL A 154 5.98 -10.07 1.95
C VAL A 154 6.90 -9.08 1.27
N PHE A 155 7.19 -9.27 -0.02
CA PHE A 155 8.03 -8.35 -0.78
C PHE A 155 7.28 -7.08 -1.19
N PRO A 156 7.99 -5.95 -1.36
CA PRO A 156 7.40 -4.71 -1.88
C PRO A 156 6.73 -4.95 -3.25
N PRO A 157 5.56 -4.34 -3.51
CA PRO A 157 4.81 -4.56 -4.74
C PRO A 157 5.61 -4.22 -6.00
N GLU A 158 6.45 -3.18 -5.95
CA GLU A 158 7.36 -2.79 -7.04
C GLU A 158 8.26 -3.95 -7.51
N VAL A 159 8.81 -4.71 -6.56
CA VAL A 159 9.68 -5.85 -6.86
C VAL A 159 8.87 -6.99 -7.47
N VAL A 160 7.66 -7.22 -6.94
CA VAL A 160 6.75 -8.28 -7.42
C VAL A 160 6.26 -7.99 -8.84
N GLU A 161 5.95 -6.72 -9.14
CA GLU A 161 5.56 -6.25 -10.48
C GLU A 161 6.70 -6.38 -11.49
N GLN A 162 7.92 -5.96 -11.12
CA GLN A 162 9.10 -6.11 -11.96
C GLN A 162 9.41 -7.58 -12.27
N LEU A 163 9.18 -8.47 -11.30
CA LEU A 163 9.35 -9.91 -11.48
C LEU A 163 8.18 -10.58 -12.22
N GLY A 164 7.08 -9.87 -12.48
CA GLY A 164 5.88 -10.40 -13.13
C GLY A 164 5.23 -11.55 -12.36
N CYS A 165 5.43 -11.61 -11.04
CA CYS A 165 4.97 -12.73 -10.22
C CYS A 165 3.47 -12.65 -9.96
N LYS A 166 2.72 -13.69 -10.35
CA LYS A 166 1.30 -13.82 -10.00
C LYS A 166 1.15 -14.32 -8.56
N HIS A 167 0.26 -13.68 -7.79
CA HIS A 167 -0.07 -14.14 -6.44
C HIS A 167 -0.78 -15.50 -6.47
N VAL A 168 -0.52 -16.32 -5.46
CA VAL A 168 -1.18 -17.63 -5.29
C VAL A 168 -2.63 -17.43 -4.91
N LYS A 169 -3.53 -18.07 -5.67
CA LYS A 169 -4.99 -17.98 -5.50
C LYS A 169 -5.56 -18.85 -4.38
N GLY A 170 -4.93 -20.00 -4.09
CA GLY A 170 -5.43 -20.93 -3.08
C GLY A 170 -4.42 -22.00 -2.70
N ILE A 171 -4.66 -22.64 -1.56
CA ILE A 171 -3.81 -23.70 -1.01
C ILE A 171 -4.73 -24.89 -0.66
N LEU A 172 -4.34 -26.10 -1.06
CA LEU A 172 -5.03 -27.34 -0.69
C LEU A 172 -4.18 -28.12 0.31
N LEU A 173 -4.72 -28.37 1.50
CA LEU A 173 -4.10 -29.22 2.52
C LEU A 173 -4.78 -30.60 2.54
N TYR A 174 -4.03 -31.67 2.30
CA TYR A 174 -4.55 -33.04 2.32
C TYR A 174 -3.65 -33.99 3.13
N GLY A 175 -4.21 -35.11 3.58
CA GLY A 175 -3.48 -36.14 4.32
C GLY A 175 -4.38 -36.90 5.31
N PRO A 176 -3.84 -37.89 6.05
CA PRO A 176 -4.58 -38.70 7.03
C PRO A 176 -5.33 -37.86 8.08
N PRO A 177 -6.44 -38.35 8.66
CA PRO A 177 -7.11 -37.63 9.75
C PRO A 177 -6.16 -37.46 10.95
N GLY A 178 -6.32 -36.35 11.71
CA GLY A 178 -5.52 -36.09 12.91
C GLY A 178 -4.18 -35.38 12.71
N THR A 179 -3.73 -35.12 11.47
CA THR A 179 -2.43 -34.46 11.20
C THR A 179 -2.43 -32.93 11.32
N GLY A 180 -3.40 -32.33 12.00
CA GLY A 180 -3.41 -30.88 12.27
C GLY A 180 -3.73 -29.94 11.10
N LYS A 181 -4.20 -30.42 9.94
CA LYS A 181 -4.52 -29.58 8.76
C LYS A 181 -5.47 -28.42 9.06
N THR A 182 -6.58 -28.70 9.75
CA THR A 182 -7.57 -27.68 10.11
C THR A 182 -7.02 -26.67 11.11
N LEU A 183 -6.17 -27.13 12.04
CA LEU A 183 -5.49 -26.26 12.99
C LEU A 183 -4.54 -25.31 12.24
N MET A 184 -3.75 -25.85 11.31
CA MET A 184 -2.85 -25.08 10.45
C MET A 184 -3.60 -24.00 9.66
N ALA A 185 -4.72 -24.35 9.01
CA ALA A 185 -5.54 -23.41 8.25
C ALA A 185 -6.09 -22.26 9.13
N ARG A 186 -6.56 -22.58 10.35
CA ARG A 186 -7.04 -21.57 11.31
C ARG A 186 -5.93 -20.64 11.76
N GLN A 187 -4.73 -21.18 12.02
CA GLN A 187 -3.59 -20.37 12.45
C GLN A 187 -3.11 -19.45 11.32
N ILE A 188 -3.06 -19.93 10.07
CA ILE A 188 -2.76 -19.09 8.90
C ILE A 188 -3.79 -17.95 8.78
N GLY A 189 -5.09 -18.24 8.93
CA GLY A 189 -6.13 -17.22 8.89
C GLY A 189 -5.95 -16.15 9.97
N LYS A 190 -5.64 -16.56 11.21
CA LYS A 190 -5.33 -15.62 12.31
C LYS A 190 -4.07 -14.79 12.05
N MET A 191 -3.02 -15.38 11.49
CA MET A 191 -1.77 -14.67 11.18
C MET A 191 -1.96 -13.55 10.17
N LEU A 192 -2.84 -13.74 9.18
CA LEU A 192 -2.99 -12.81 8.06
C LEU A 192 -3.80 -11.55 8.40
N ASN A 193 -4.25 -11.40 9.65
CA ASN A 193 -4.60 -10.19 10.40
C ASN A 193 -5.34 -9.02 9.69
N SER A 194 -5.93 -9.23 8.52
CA SER A 194 -6.63 -8.20 7.75
C SER A 194 -8.14 -8.33 7.94
N ARG A 195 -8.67 -9.56 8.02
CA ARG A 195 -10.11 -9.88 8.20
C ARG A 195 -10.32 -11.26 8.82
N GLU A 196 -11.48 -11.46 9.45
CA GLU A 196 -11.87 -12.78 9.93
C GLU A 196 -12.07 -13.75 8.75
N PRO A 197 -11.51 -14.97 8.82
CA PRO A 197 -11.66 -15.95 7.77
C PRO A 197 -13.11 -16.47 7.72
N LYS A 198 -13.72 -16.42 6.53
CA LYS A 198 -15.01 -17.10 6.28
C LYS A 198 -14.76 -18.61 6.24
N ILE A 199 -15.31 -19.33 7.22
CA ILE A 199 -15.27 -20.79 7.26
C ILE A 199 -16.55 -21.31 6.63
N VAL A 200 -16.41 -22.14 5.61
CA VAL A 200 -17.55 -22.76 4.92
C VAL A 200 -17.35 -24.25 4.89
N ASN A 201 -18.36 -25.01 5.33
CA ASN A 201 -18.35 -26.45 5.21
C ASN A 201 -18.94 -26.86 3.86
N GLY A 202 -18.34 -27.83 3.18
CA GLY A 202 -18.82 -28.30 1.86
C GLY A 202 -20.31 -28.62 1.80
N PRO A 203 -20.89 -29.31 2.80
CA PRO A 203 -22.33 -29.59 2.83
C PRO A 203 -23.22 -28.35 2.97
N GLU A 204 -22.74 -27.24 3.55
CA GLU A 204 -23.54 -26.02 3.75
C GLU A 204 -23.80 -25.27 2.44
N ILE A 205 -22.95 -25.47 1.43
CA ILE A 205 -23.09 -24.85 0.10
C ILE A 205 -24.15 -25.57 -0.74
N LEU A 206 -24.39 -26.86 -0.47
CA LEU A 206 -25.25 -27.71 -1.29
C LEU A 206 -26.73 -27.46 -0.97
N ASP A 207 -27.47 -27.01 -1.99
CA ASP A 207 -28.91 -26.83 -1.93
C ASP A 207 -29.63 -27.76 -2.91
N LYS A 208 -30.85 -28.19 -2.53
CA LYS A 208 -31.74 -29.03 -3.33
C LYS A 208 -32.32 -28.27 -4.54
N TYR A 209 -32.39 -26.94 -4.47
CA TYR A 209 -32.93 -26.12 -5.55
C TYR A 209 -31.85 -25.86 -6.61
N VAL A 210 -32.20 -26.12 -7.87
CA VAL A 210 -31.30 -25.91 -9.02
C VAL A 210 -30.83 -24.45 -9.07
N GLY A 211 -29.51 -24.25 -9.18
CA GLY A 211 -28.88 -22.93 -9.25
C GLY A 211 -28.65 -22.24 -7.91
N GLN A 212 -29.28 -22.68 -6.81
CA GLN A 212 -29.04 -22.05 -5.49
C GLN A 212 -27.63 -22.32 -4.96
N SER A 213 -27.10 -23.54 -5.16
CA SER A 213 -25.72 -23.86 -4.77
C SER A 213 -24.69 -22.93 -5.44
N GLU A 214 -24.88 -22.63 -6.74
CA GLU A 214 -24.00 -21.72 -7.48
C GLU A 214 -24.17 -20.27 -7.02
N ALA A 215 -25.41 -19.84 -6.75
CA ALA A 215 -25.69 -18.50 -6.24
C ALA A 215 -25.02 -18.28 -4.87
N ASN A 216 -25.07 -19.28 -3.98
CA ASN A 216 -24.43 -19.24 -2.67
C ASN A 216 -22.90 -19.09 -2.78
N ILE A 217 -22.27 -19.80 -3.73
CA ILE A 217 -20.82 -19.64 -4.00
C ILE A 217 -20.51 -18.23 -4.49
N ARG A 218 -21.28 -17.68 -5.44
CA ARG A 218 -21.07 -16.32 -5.94
C ARG A 218 -21.22 -15.27 -4.83
N LEU A 219 -22.22 -15.43 -3.97
CA LEU A 219 -22.46 -14.53 -2.83
C LEU A 219 -21.27 -14.54 -1.86
N LEU A 220 -20.65 -15.70 -1.62
CA LEU A 220 -19.49 -15.83 -0.74
C LEU A 220 -18.31 -14.95 -1.20
N PHE A 221 -18.07 -14.89 -2.51
CA PHE A 221 -16.98 -14.14 -3.12
C PHE A 221 -17.33 -12.68 -3.45
N ALA A 222 -18.61 -12.32 -3.51
CA ALA A 222 -19.06 -10.97 -3.91
C ALA A 222 -18.40 -9.85 -3.07
N GLU A 223 -18.35 -10.01 -1.74
CA GLU A 223 -17.69 -9.03 -0.87
C GLU A 223 -16.20 -8.85 -1.17
N ALA A 224 -15.50 -9.94 -1.53
CA ALA A 224 -14.08 -9.88 -1.88
C ALA A 224 -13.86 -9.22 -3.25
N GLU A 225 -14.74 -9.47 -4.21
CA GLU A 225 -14.69 -8.83 -5.54
C GLU A 225 -14.99 -7.32 -5.48
N GLU A 226 -15.88 -6.89 -4.59
CA GLU A 226 -16.16 -5.46 -4.36
C GLU A 226 -14.95 -4.73 -3.78
N GLU A 227 -14.18 -5.41 -2.93
CA GLU A 227 -12.98 -4.85 -2.31
C GLU A 227 -11.77 -4.83 -3.23
N GLU A 228 -11.62 -5.84 -4.08
CA GLU A 228 -10.58 -5.83 -5.11
C GLU A 228 -10.74 -4.64 -6.08
N LYS A 229 -11.99 -4.18 -6.29
CA LYS A 229 -12.30 -3.05 -7.16
C LYS A 229 -12.13 -1.68 -6.49
N ARG A 230 -12.06 -1.62 -5.16
CA ARG A 230 -11.89 -0.36 -4.40
C ARG A 230 -10.44 0.09 -4.38
#